data_AF-A0A8C5Y3F5-F1
#
_entry.id   AF-A0A8C5Y3F5-F1
#
_cell.length_a   1.000
_cell.length_b   1.000
_cell.length_c   1.000
_cell.angle_alpha   90.00
_cell.angle_beta   90.00
_cell.angle_gamma   90.00
#
_symmetry.space_group_name_H-M   'P 1'
#
loop_
_entity.id
_entity.type
_entity.pdbx_description
1 polymer ?
#
loop_
_entity_poly.entity_id
_entity_poly.type
_entity_poly.pdbx_seq_one_letter_code
_entity_poly.pdbx_strand_id
1 'polypeptide(L)'
;MAWAPLLLVLLSHCTGSLSQPVLTQLTCTLSSGFSVGSYGIFWHQQKPGSPPRYLLYYHTDSDKHQGSGVPSRFSGSKDASANAGILHVSGLQPEDEADYYCMT
;
A
#
# COMPACT_ATOMS: atom_id res chain seq x y z
N MET A 1 -44.62 -13.23 -45.85
CA MET A 1 -43.52 -12.24 -45.82
C MET A 1 -43.82 -11.22 -44.73
N ALA A 2 -43.12 -11.31 -43.60
CA ALA A 2 -42.89 -10.22 -42.66
C ALA A 2 -41.93 -10.76 -41.59
N TRP A 3 -40.65 -10.49 -41.81
CA TRP A 3 -39.56 -10.77 -40.89
C TRP A 3 -39.56 -9.67 -39.83
N ALA A 4 -39.64 -10.03 -38.56
CA ALA A 4 -39.37 -9.12 -37.46
C ALA A 4 -38.46 -9.83 -36.46
N PRO A 5 -37.12 -9.64 -36.53
CA PRO A 5 -36.24 -10.09 -35.47
C PRO A 5 -36.11 -8.92 -34.47
N LEU A 6 -37.00 -8.83 -33.49
CA LEU A 6 -36.72 -7.95 -32.36
C LEU A 6 -35.81 -8.73 -31.40
N LEU A 7 -34.52 -8.80 -31.76
CA LEU A 7 -33.48 -9.31 -30.86
C LEU A 7 -33.22 -8.22 -29.81
N LEU A 8 -34.01 -8.24 -28.73
CA LEU A 8 -33.71 -7.49 -27.51
C LEU A 8 -32.42 -8.07 -26.91
N VAL A 9 -31.28 -7.51 -27.32
CA VAL A 9 -30.01 -7.74 -26.65
C VAL A 9 -30.10 -7.08 -25.29
N LEU A 10 -30.45 -7.84 -24.26
CA LEU A 10 -30.21 -7.44 -22.87
C LEU A 10 -28.70 -7.26 -22.72
N LEU A 11 -28.24 -6.01 -22.74
CA LEU A 11 -26.94 -5.64 -22.18
C LEU A 11 -27.03 -5.90 -20.68
N SER A 12 -26.77 -7.14 -20.27
CA SER A 12 -26.48 -7.48 -18.88
C SER A 12 -25.17 -6.75 -18.54
N HIS A 13 -25.31 -5.61 -17.87
CA HIS A 13 -24.16 -4.92 -17.32
C HIS A 13 -23.69 -5.79 -16.16
N CYS A 14 -22.75 -6.70 -16.43
CA CYS A 14 -21.92 -7.28 -15.40
C CYS A 14 -21.11 -6.13 -14.80
N THR A 15 -21.69 -5.45 -13.82
CA THR A 15 -20.92 -4.71 -12.83
C THR A 15 -20.27 -5.75 -11.93
N GLY A 16 -19.28 -6.44 -12.51
CA GLY A 16 -18.37 -7.28 -11.75
C GLY A 16 -17.58 -6.36 -10.85
N SER A 17 -17.97 -6.26 -9.58
CA SER A 17 -17.11 -5.70 -8.55
C SER A 17 -15.92 -6.65 -8.41
N LEU A 18 -14.79 -6.27 -9.00
CA LEU A 18 -13.52 -6.92 -8.73
C LEU A 18 -13.12 -6.48 -7.31
N SER A 19 -13.48 -7.26 -6.29
CA SER A 19 -12.93 -7.04 -4.96
C SER A 19 -11.43 -7.37 -5.04
N GLN A 20 -10.60 -6.39 -5.33
CA GLN A 20 -9.15 -6.54 -5.24
C GLN A 20 -8.80 -6.86 -3.78
N PRO A 21 -7.84 -7.76 -3.53
CA PRO A 21 -7.36 -7.98 -2.17
C PRO A 21 -6.83 -6.64 -1.63
N VAL A 22 -7.50 -6.15 -0.59
CA VAL A 22 -7.13 -4.92 0.11
C VAL A 22 -5.80 -5.20 0.82
N LEU A 23 -4.69 -4.78 0.21
CA LEU A 23 -3.35 -5.00 0.76
C LEU A 23 -3.12 -4.06 1.94
N THR A 24 -3.29 -4.57 3.16
CA THR A 24 -3.09 -3.81 4.40
C THR A 24 -1.63 -3.73 4.86
N GLN A 25 -0.72 -4.42 4.18
CA GLN A 25 0.69 -4.52 4.54
C GLN A 25 1.59 -4.44 3.31
N LEU A 26 2.59 -3.57 3.36
CA LEU A 26 3.63 -3.43 2.33
C LEU A 26 4.97 -3.87 2.90
N THR A 27 5.67 -4.72 2.16
CA THR A 27 6.96 -5.31 2.60
C THR A 27 8.11 -4.69 1.81
N CYS A 28 9.16 -4.32 2.53
CA CYS A 28 10.42 -3.80 1.99
C CYS A 28 11.57 -4.75 2.35
N THR A 29 11.90 -5.67 1.46
CA THR A 29 12.97 -6.66 1.67
C THR A 29 14.33 -6.07 1.32
N LEU A 30 15.29 -6.20 2.24
CA LEU A 30 16.67 -5.76 2.01
C LEU A 30 17.46 -6.84 1.28
N SER A 31 18.44 -6.42 0.47
CA SER A 31 19.39 -7.34 -0.15
C SER A 31 20.18 -8.12 0.90
N SER A 32 20.61 -9.34 0.55
CA SER A 32 21.23 -10.31 1.47
C SER A 32 22.51 -9.83 2.20
N GLY A 33 23.16 -8.77 1.73
CA GLY A 33 24.32 -8.15 2.39
C GLY A 33 23.96 -7.16 3.51
N PHE A 34 22.68 -6.85 3.69
CA PHE A 34 22.20 -5.91 4.71
C PHE A 34 21.29 -6.64 5.69
N SER A 35 21.40 -6.30 6.97
CA SER A 35 20.48 -6.79 8.00
C SER A 35 19.47 -5.71 8.35
N VAL A 36 18.18 -6.00 8.21
CA VAL A 36 17.10 -5.09 8.59
C VAL A 36 17.16 -4.65 10.07
N GLY A 37 17.78 -5.46 10.93
CA GLY A 37 18.02 -5.11 12.32
C GLY A 37 18.97 -3.92 12.51
N SER A 38 19.87 -3.68 11.56
CA SER A 38 20.92 -2.65 11.67
C SER A 38 20.50 -1.26 11.17
N TYR A 39 19.42 -1.15 10.40
CA TYR A 39 19.01 0.11 9.75
C TYR A 39 17.61 0.53 10.17
N GLY A 40 17.33 1.82 10.24
CA GLY A 40 15.94 2.29 10.33
C GLY A 40 15.29 2.30 8.94
N ILE A 41 14.00 2.05 8.85
CA ILE A 41 13.28 2.04 7.58
C ILE A 41 12.42 3.29 7.50
N PHE A 42 12.65 4.10 6.47
CA PHE A 42 11.83 5.27 6.15
C PHE A 42 10.81 4.90 5.08
N TRP A 43 9.57 5.27 5.31
CA TRP A 43 8.45 5.04 4.41
C TRP A 43 7.96 6.35 3.83
N HIS A 44 7.71 6.34 2.52
CA HIS A 44 7.19 7.46 1.77
C HIS A 44 6.00 7.01 0.92
N GLN A 45 5.06 7.93 0.73
CA GLN A 45 3.90 7.78 -0.13
C GLN A 45 3.98 8.82 -1.24
N GLN A 46 3.80 8.43 -2.49
CA GLN A 46 3.76 9.33 -3.63
C GLN A 46 2.43 9.19 -4.37
N LYS A 47 1.67 10.29 -4.42
CA LYS A 47 0.49 10.39 -5.27
C LYS A 47 0.89 10.82 -6.68
N PRO A 48 0.13 10.42 -7.72
CA PRO A 48 0.37 10.88 -9.08
C PRO A 48 0.51 12.41 -9.16
N GLY A 49 1.58 12.88 -9.80
CA GLY A 49 1.85 14.32 -9.96
C GLY A 49 2.32 15.06 -8.70
N SER A 50 2.55 14.37 -7.58
CA SER A 50 3.05 14.96 -6.33
C SER A 50 4.47 14.46 -5.99
N PRO A 51 5.26 15.22 -5.22
CA PRO A 51 6.51 14.71 -4.67
C PRO A 51 6.25 13.62 -3.61
N PRO A 52 7.23 12.73 -3.33
CA PRO A 52 7.12 11.79 -2.23
C PRO A 52 6.88 12.49 -0.89
N ARG A 53 5.84 12.06 -0.18
CA ARG A 53 5.50 12.51 1.17
C ARG A 53 6.05 11.51 2.17
N TYR A 54 6.84 11.99 3.13
CA TYR A 54 7.29 11.18 4.26
C TYR A 54 6.11 10.71 5.12
N LEU A 55 6.04 9.40 5.38
CA LEU A 55 5.05 8.78 6.24
C LEU A 55 5.60 8.54 7.64
N LEU A 56 6.60 7.66 7.76
CA LEU A 56 7.17 7.30 9.05
C LEU A 56 8.56 6.71 8.92
N TYR A 57 9.26 6.71 10.05
CA TYR A 57 10.51 6.03 10.28
C TYR A 57 10.29 4.99 11.37
N TYR A 58 10.83 3.79 11.15
CA TYR A 58 10.80 2.71 12.14
C TYR A 58 12.16 2.02 12.23
N HIS A 59 12.78 2.08 13.41
CA HIS A 59 13.94 1.24 13.73
C HIS A 59 13.61 0.21 14.81
N THR A 60 13.01 0.67 15.91
CA THR A 60 12.48 -0.16 17.02
C THR A 60 11.22 0.48 17.58
N ASP A 61 10.53 -0.18 18.52
CA ASP A 61 9.37 0.42 19.18
C ASP A 61 9.69 1.66 20.02
N SER A 62 10.91 1.75 20.54
CA SER A 62 11.42 2.92 21.26
C SER A 62 12.07 3.98 20.36
N ASP A 63 12.38 3.64 19.11
CA ASP A 63 12.97 4.54 18.11
C ASP A 63 12.16 4.48 16.81
N LYS A 64 11.08 5.26 16.80
CA LYS A 64 10.17 5.42 15.67
C LYS A 64 9.59 6.83 15.65
N HIS A 65 9.34 7.34 14.46
CA HIS A 65 8.82 8.69 14.25
C HIS A 65 7.74 8.68 13.18
N GLN A 66 6.61 9.32 13.48
CA GLN A 66 5.53 9.52 12.52
C GLN A 66 5.70 10.90 11.87
N GLY A 67 5.45 10.99 10.56
CA GLY A 67 5.46 12.25 9.83
C GLY A 67 4.34 13.18 10.28
N SER A 68 4.56 14.49 10.14
CA SER A 68 3.55 15.49 10.51
C SER A 68 2.27 15.32 9.67
N GLY A 69 1.12 15.30 10.36
CA GLY A 69 -0.20 15.10 9.75
C GLY A 69 -0.40 13.72 9.11
N VAL A 70 0.47 12.74 9.38
CA VAL A 70 0.29 11.35 8.92
C VAL A 70 -0.65 10.65 9.91
N PRO A 71 -1.77 10.06 9.44
CA PRO A 71 -2.73 9.41 10.33
C PRO A 71 -2.12 8.21 11.07
N SER A 72 -2.56 8.00 12.32
CA SER A 72 -2.11 6.88 13.18
C SER A 72 -2.40 5.49 12.61
N ARG A 73 -3.23 5.42 11.57
CA ARG A 73 -3.54 4.19 10.85
C ARG A 73 -2.33 3.60 10.11
N PHE A 74 -1.31 4.42 9.83
CA PHE A 74 -0.01 4.00 9.31
C PHE A 74 0.92 3.65 10.47
N SER A 75 1.51 2.45 10.43
CA SER A 75 2.51 2.03 11.42
C SER A 75 3.58 1.14 10.77
N GLY A 76 4.76 1.09 11.38
CA GLY A 76 5.89 0.29 10.88
C GLY A 76 6.23 -0.86 11.81
N SER A 77 6.80 -1.93 11.24
CA SER A 77 7.49 -2.99 11.98
C SER A 77 8.64 -3.56 11.14
N LYS A 78 9.37 -4.54 11.70
CA LYS A 78 10.39 -5.31 10.97
C LYS A 78 10.17 -6.81 11.18
N ASP A 79 10.46 -7.57 10.14
CA ASP A 79 10.57 -9.02 10.18
C ASP A 79 12.03 -9.40 9.89
N ALA A 80 12.74 -9.79 10.95
CA ALA A 80 14.14 -10.21 10.86
C ALA A 80 14.32 -11.52 10.09
N SER A 81 13.32 -12.41 10.11
CA SER A 81 13.38 -13.70 9.41
C SER A 81 13.25 -13.51 7.90
N ALA A 82 12.44 -12.54 7.48
CA ALA A 82 12.28 -12.15 6.08
C ALA A 82 13.29 -11.08 5.62
N ASN A 83 14.16 -10.60 6.53
CA ASN A 83 15.06 -9.45 6.31
C ASN A 83 14.34 -8.22 5.73
N ALA A 84 13.16 -7.89 6.28
CA ALA A 84 12.26 -6.91 5.69
C ALA A 84 11.64 -5.93 6.69
N GLY A 85 11.45 -4.68 6.25
CA GLY A 85 10.58 -3.71 6.91
C GLY A 85 9.13 -3.92 6.46
N ILE A 86 8.17 -3.65 7.33
CA ILE A 86 6.73 -3.77 7.03
C ILE A 86 6.05 -2.45 7.35
N LEU A 87 5.29 -1.91 6.40
CA LEU A 87 4.35 -0.81 6.61
C LEU A 87 2.94 -1.39 6.72
N HIS A 88 2.28 -1.14 7.84
CA HIS A 88 0.91 -1.51 8.11
C HIS A 88 0.00 -0.31 7.87
N VAL A 89 -1.08 -0.52 7.11
CA VAL A 89 -2.14 0.46 6.88
C VAL A 89 -3.46 -0.14 7.35
N SER A 90 -3.94 0.33 8.50
CA SER A 90 -5.23 -0.06 9.04
C SER A 90 -6.34 0.84 8.48
N GLY A 91 -7.53 0.28 8.21
CA GLY A 91 -8.68 1.07 7.72
C GLY A 91 -8.37 1.86 6.44
N LEU A 92 -7.96 1.15 5.39
CA LEU A 92 -7.62 1.73 4.09
C LEU A 92 -8.71 2.68 3.57
N GLN A 93 -8.28 3.85 3.12
CA GLN A 93 -9.14 4.90 2.56
C GLN A 93 -8.77 5.15 1.09
N PRO A 94 -9.67 5.71 0.26
CA PRO A 94 -9.36 6.05 -1.13
C PRO A 94 -8.13 6.95 -1.28
N GLU A 95 -7.85 7.80 -0.29
CA GLU A 95 -6.69 8.69 -0.29
C GLU A 95 -5.36 7.96 -0.09
N ASP A 96 -5.39 6.67 0.28
CA ASP A 96 -4.20 5.84 0.49
C ASP A 96 -3.72 5.19 -0.82
N GLU A 97 -4.48 5.31 -1.91
CA GLU A 97 -4.05 4.89 -3.25
C GLU A 97 -2.88 5.77 -3.75
N ALA A 98 -1.71 5.15 -3.82
CA ALA A 98 -0.44 5.80 -4.11
C ALA A 98 0.67 4.77 -4.37
N ASP A 99 1.78 5.24 -4.92
CA ASP A 99 3.03 4.49 -4.90
C ASP A 99 3.70 4.61 -3.52
N TYR A 100 4.27 3.51 -3.02
CA TYR A 100 4.95 3.49 -1.73
C TYR A 100 6.42 3.12 -1.91
N TYR A 101 7.27 3.89 -1.25
CA TYR A 101 8.71 3.72 -1.31
C TYR A 101 9.27 3.53 0.09
N CYS A 102 10.24 2.63 0.20
CA CYS A 102 11.03 2.43 1.41
C CYS A 102 12.51 2.74 1.13
N MET A 103 13.20 3.23 2.15
CA MET A 103 14.67 3.39 2.14
C MET A 103 15.24 3.16 3.53
N THR A 104 16.56 2.90 3.60
CA THR A 104 17.29 2.60 4.84
C THR A 104 18.49 3.50 5.00
#